data_AF-A0A1M6A778-F1
#
_entry.id   AF-A0A1M6A778-F1
#
_cell.length_a   1.000
_cell.length_b   1.000
_cell.length_c   1.000
_cell.angle_alpha   90.00
_cell.angle_beta   90.00
_cell.angle_gamma   90.00
#
_symmetry.space_group_name_H-M   'P 1'
#
loop_
_entity.id
_entity.type
_entity.pdbx_description
1 polymer ?
#
loop_
_entity_poly.entity_id
_entity_poly.type
_entity_poly.pdbx_seq_one_letter_code
_entity_poly.pdbx_strand_id
1 'polypeptide(L)'
;MKKALAAVICASMITLTGCYGSYACFNKLLSWNGTLGNKWLNSIVHFAMMVIPVYGIATFVDILVLNTVEFWTGSNPLAAGDSYYEQDAQGNTIAAVKNADGSLSATITTAQGETAQIKLERDGNVVRALDAEGNVVAVRELEK
;
A
#
# COMPACT_ATOMS: atom_id res chain seq x y z
N MET A 1 19.44 14.51 28.62
CA MET A 1 19.75 13.08 28.35
C MET A 1 18.51 12.20 28.23
N LYS A 2 17.56 12.21 29.20
CA LYS A 2 16.34 11.37 29.14
C LYS A 2 15.43 11.62 27.93
N LYS A 3 15.30 12.89 27.49
CA LYS A 3 14.46 13.27 26.33
C LYS A 3 15.06 12.85 24.97
N ALA A 4 16.39 12.81 24.85
CA ALA A 4 17.08 12.36 23.64
C ALA A 4 16.99 10.84 23.48
N LEU A 5 17.10 10.10 24.58
CA LEU A 5 16.92 8.64 24.59
C LEU A 5 15.47 8.26 24.20
N ALA A 6 14.47 8.99 24.70
CA ALA A 6 13.08 8.78 24.31
C ALA A 6 12.83 9.06 22.81
N ALA A 7 13.44 10.11 22.25
CA ALA A 7 13.33 10.43 20.82
C ALA A 7 14.00 9.35 19.93
N VAL A 8 15.16 8.82 20.34
CA VAL A 8 15.85 7.73 19.62
C VAL A 8 15.05 6.44 19.67
N ILE A 9 14.41 6.12 20.81
CA ILE A 9 13.56 4.94 20.98
C ILE A 9 12.26 5.08 20.14
N CYS A 10 11.66 6.26 20.07
CA CYS A 10 10.50 6.49 19.21
C CYS A 10 10.87 6.45 17.72
N ALA A 11 12.03 6.98 17.34
CA ALA A 11 12.52 6.91 15.97
C ALA A 11 12.85 5.46 15.55
N SER A 12 13.41 4.65 16.45
CA SER A 12 13.71 3.24 16.15
C SER A 12 12.45 2.37 16.02
N MET A 13 11.37 2.70 16.74
CA MET A 13 10.06 2.02 16.55
C MET A 13 9.45 2.27 15.17
N ILE A 14 9.67 3.45 14.57
CA ILE A 14 9.19 3.75 13.22
C ILE A 14 9.96 2.92 12.17
N THR A 15 11.27 2.70 12.38
CA THR A 15 12.09 1.85 11.49
C THR A 15 11.85 0.34 11.65
N LEU A 16 11.18 -0.09 12.72
CA LEU A 16 10.83 -1.50 12.97
C LEU A 16 9.47 -1.90 12.38
N THR A 17 8.78 -1.00 11.67
CA THR A 17 7.47 -1.28 11.05
C THR A 17 7.55 -2.20 9.82
N GLY A 18 8.75 -2.59 9.36
CA GLY A 18 8.92 -3.41 8.15
C GLY A 18 9.16 -4.91 8.35
N CYS A 19 9.20 -5.46 9.57
CA CYS A 19 9.82 -6.79 9.78
C CYS A 19 8.91 -8.02 9.63
N TYR A 20 7.58 -7.86 9.56
CA TYR A 20 6.66 -9.01 9.43
C TYR A 20 6.12 -9.22 8.01
N GLY A 21 6.34 -8.27 7.10
CA GLY A 21 5.77 -8.25 5.74
C GLY A 21 4.25 -8.06 5.73
N SER A 22 3.70 -7.67 4.59
CA SER A 22 2.29 -7.23 4.49
C SER A 22 1.24 -8.34 4.53
N TYR A 23 1.65 -9.62 4.40
CA TYR A 23 0.73 -10.77 4.32
C TYR A 23 -0.39 -10.58 3.30
N ALA A 24 -0.01 -10.08 2.13
CA ALA A 24 -0.92 -9.65 1.08
C ALA A 24 -1.90 -10.74 0.63
N CYS A 25 -1.43 -11.98 0.49
CA CYS A 25 -2.24 -13.10 0.02
C CYS A 25 -3.29 -13.49 1.06
N PHE A 26 -2.86 -13.70 2.31
CA PHE A 26 -3.72 -14.01 3.43
C PHE A 26 -4.79 -12.93 3.65
N ASN A 27 -4.39 -11.65 3.64
CA ASN A 27 -5.31 -10.54 3.87
C ASN A 27 -6.33 -10.39 2.73
N LYS A 28 -5.92 -10.59 1.47
CA LYS A 28 -6.87 -10.62 0.34
C LYS A 28 -7.86 -11.77 0.45
N LEU A 29 -7.39 -12.97 0.81
CA LEU A 29 -8.24 -14.14 0.97
C LEU A 29 -9.24 -13.97 2.13
N LEU A 30 -8.78 -13.38 3.24
CA LEU A 30 -9.63 -13.06 4.38
C LEU A 30 -10.68 -12.00 4.03
N SER A 31 -10.28 -10.94 3.33
CA SER A 31 -11.17 -9.87 2.85
C SER A 31 -12.24 -10.43 1.91
N TRP A 32 -11.84 -11.27 0.95
CA TRP A 32 -12.78 -11.96 0.05
C TRP A 32 -13.79 -12.80 0.81
N ASN A 33 -13.37 -13.59 1.81
CA ASN A 33 -14.29 -14.37 2.63
C ASN A 33 -15.30 -13.49 3.39
N GLY A 34 -14.91 -12.25 3.73
CA GLY A 34 -15.80 -11.25 4.31
C GLY A 34 -16.93 -10.78 3.38
N THR A 35 -16.78 -10.94 2.06
CA THR A 35 -17.75 -10.48 1.05
C THR A 35 -18.88 -11.47 0.74
N LEU A 36 -18.80 -12.72 1.24
CA LEU A 36 -19.71 -13.81 0.87
C LEU A 36 -21.14 -13.67 1.42
N GLY A 37 -21.42 -12.65 2.23
CA GLY A 37 -22.76 -12.28 2.64
C GLY A 37 -22.93 -12.23 4.16
N ASN A 38 -23.74 -13.13 4.73
CA ASN A 38 -24.05 -13.09 6.16
C ASN A 38 -22.90 -13.64 7.02
N LYS A 39 -22.85 -13.19 8.29
CA LYS A 39 -21.80 -13.58 9.25
C LYS A 39 -21.64 -15.09 9.44
N TRP A 40 -22.72 -15.86 9.35
CA TRP A 40 -22.70 -17.31 9.54
C TRP A 40 -22.08 -18.04 8.35
N LEU A 41 -22.39 -17.60 7.13
CA LEU A 41 -21.78 -18.13 5.91
C LEU A 41 -20.29 -17.83 5.89
N ASN A 42 -19.89 -16.59 6.20
CA ASN A 42 -18.48 -16.20 6.28
C ASN A 42 -17.73 -17.05 7.33
N SER A 43 -18.36 -17.37 8.47
CA SER A 43 -17.76 -18.23 9.50
C SER A 43 -17.66 -19.70 9.08
N ILE A 44 -18.67 -20.26 8.41
CA ILE A 44 -18.63 -21.65 7.90
C ILE A 44 -17.54 -21.79 6.86
N VAL A 45 -17.46 -20.86 5.91
CA VAL A 45 -16.41 -20.87 4.87
C VAL A 45 -15.04 -20.65 5.50
N HIS A 46 -14.91 -19.77 6.49
CA HIS A 46 -13.67 -19.58 7.23
C HIS A 46 -13.19 -20.88 7.90
N PHE A 47 -14.09 -21.59 8.57
CA PHE A 47 -13.77 -22.87 9.21
C PHE A 47 -13.41 -23.94 8.18
N ALA A 48 -14.15 -24.03 7.07
CA ALA A 48 -13.84 -24.96 5.98
C ALA A 48 -12.45 -24.70 5.37
N MET A 49 -12.08 -23.43 5.19
CA MET A 49 -10.77 -22.97 4.70
C MET A 49 -9.64 -23.04 5.75
N MET A 50 -9.97 -23.37 6.99
CA MET A 50 -8.99 -23.71 8.02
C MET A 50 -8.74 -25.22 8.06
N VAL A 51 -9.80 -26.03 7.88
CA VAL A 51 -9.70 -27.50 7.78
C VAL A 51 -8.99 -27.92 6.49
N ILE A 52 -9.44 -27.40 5.35
CA ILE A 52 -8.66 -27.43 4.11
C ILE A 52 -7.65 -26.30 4.25
N PRO A 53 -6.32 -26.52 4.25
CA PRO A 53 -5.34 -25.55 4.73
C PRO A 53 -5.11 -24.36 3.77
N VAL A 54 -6.16 -23.76 3.22
CA VAL A 54 -6.10 -22.66 2.25
C VAL A 54 -5.47 -21.42 2.89
N TYR A 55 -5.90 -21.04 4.10
CA TYR A 55 -5.27 -19.94 4.84
C TYR A 55 -3.81 -20.25 5.21
N GLY A 56 -3.52 -21.51 5.56
CA GLY A 56 -2.15 -21.94 5.86
C GLY A 56 -1.22 -21.82 4.65
N ILE A 57 -1.68 -22.23 3.47
CA ILE A 57 -0.94 -22.10 2.21
C ILE A 57 -0.75 -20.61 1.86
N ALA A 58 -1.79 -19.77 1.99
CA ALA A 58 -1.68 -18.34 1.71
C ALA A 58 -0.61 -17.68 2.61
N THR A 59 -0.66 -17.95 3.92
CA THR A 59 0.35 -17.46 4.87
C THR A 59 1.75 -17.99 4.55
N PHE A 60 1.89 -19.23 4.10
CA PHE A 60 3.18 -19.80 3.71
C PHE A 60 3.76 -19.12 2.46
N VAL A 61 2.93 -18.85 1.46
CA VAL A 61 3.32 -18.09 0.25
C VAL A 61 3.71 -16.66 0.61
N ASP A 62 2.96 -16.02 1.51
CA ASP A 62 3.31 -14.69 2.01
C ASP A 62 4.69 -14.69 2.66
N ILE A 63 4.97 -15.61 3.59
CA ILE A 63 6.26 -15.66 4.30
C ILE A 63 7.41 -15.93 3.34
N LEU A 64 7.29 -16.94 2.48
CA LEU A 64 8.42 -17.38 1.65
C LEU A 64 8.67 -16.52 0.42
N VAL A 65 7.61 -15.99 -0.19
CA VAL A 65 7.72 -15.33 -1.50
C VAL A 65 7.41 -13.85 -1.36
N LEU A 66 6.19 -13.49 -0.96
CA LEU A 66 5.72 -12.12 -1.10
C LEU A 66 6.38 -11.16 -0.10
N ASN A 67 6.49 -11.56 1.16
CA ASN A 67 7.18 -10.81 2.21
C ASN A 67 8.70 -10.78 1.96
N THR A 68 9.26 -11.81 1.33
CA THR A 68 10.68 -11.82 0.92
C THR A 68 10.92 -10.84 -0.22
N VAL A 69 10.07 -10.83 -1.25
CA VAL A 69 10.13 -9.85 -2.35
C VAL A 69 9.94 -8.43 -1.81
N GLU A 70 8.96 -8.22 -0.93
CA GLU A 70 8.70 -6.93 -0.28
C GLU A 70 9.91 -6.44 0.53
N PHE A 71 10.59 -7.34 1.25
CA PHE A 71 11.79 -7.00 2.00
C PHE A 71 12.94 -6.50 1.11
N TRP A 72 13.16 -7.13 -0.04
CA TRP A 72 14.27 -6.75 -0.94
C TRP A 72 13.94 -5.62 -1.91
N THR A 73 12.68 -5.49 -2.31
CA THR A 73 12.25 -4.51 -3.34
C THR A 73 11.52 -3.31 -2.76
N GLY A 74 11.18 -3.33 -1.47
CA GLY A 74 10.37 -2.32 -0.81
C GLY A 74 8.88 -2.36 -1.17
N SER A 75 8.48 -3.24 -2.09
CA SER A 75 7.11 -3.31 -2.61
C SER A 75 6.63 -4.74 -2.74
N ASN A 76 5.45 -5.03 -2.20
CA ASN A 76 4.83 -6.33 -2.36
C ASN A 76 3.97 -6.33 -3.64
N PRO A 77 4.25 -7.21 -4.62
CA PRO A 77 3.51 -7.23 -5.89
C PRO A 77 2.04 -7.60 -5.71
N LEU A 78 1.68 -8.26 -4.60
CA LEU A 78 0.31 -8.61 -4.27
C LEU A 78 -0.31 -7.63 -3.26
N ALA A 79 0.47 -6.95 -2.42
CA ALA A 79 -0.04 -5.90 -1.54
C ALA A 79 -0.17 -4.54 -2.23
N ALA A 80 0.43 -4.39 -3.41
CA ALA A 80 0.15 -3.32 -4.36
C ALA A 80 -1.33 -3.40 -4.77
N GLY A 81 -2.22 -2.97 -3.89
CA GLY A 81 -3.60 -2.69 -4.20
C GLY A 81 -3.67 -1.37 -4.96
N ASP A 82 -4.42 -0.43 -4.42
CA ASP A 82 -4.52 0.93 -4.94
C ASP A 82 -3.21 1.74 -4.73
N SER A 83 -2.19 1.19 -4.07
CA SER A 83 -0.94 1.90 -3.80
C SER A 83 0.27 1.31 -4.52
N TYR A 84 1.17 2.19 -4.95
CA TYR A 84 2.43 1.91 -5.62
C TYR A 84 3.57 2.55 -4.82
N TYR A 85 4.69 1.85 -4.70
CA TYR A 85 5.91 2.38 -4.11
C TYR A 85 7.12 1.93 -4.94
N GLU A 86 8.06 2.82 -5.16
CA GLU A 86 9.34 2.53 -5.78
C GLU A 86 10.43 3.39 -5.11
N GLN A 87 11.60 2.81 -4.94
CA GLN A 87 12.82 3.51 -4.55
C GLN A 87 13.90 3.23 -5.59
N ASP A 88 14.52 4.28 -6.13
CA ASP A 88 15.64 4.14 -7.07
C ASP A 88 16.97 3.89 -6.35
N ALA A 89 18.00 3.54 -7.12
CA ALA A 89 19.35 3.27 -6.60
C ALA A 89 20.02 4.51 -5.96
N GLN A 90 19.49 5.70 -6.21
CA GLN A 90 19.98 6.97 -5.69
C GLN A 90 19.25 7.38 -4.40
N GLY A 91 18.22 6.65 -3.99
CA GLY A 91 17.45 6.88 -2.78
C GLY A 91 16.23 7.79 -2.97
N ASN A 92 15.90 8.19 -4.20
CA ASN A 92 14.64 8.88 -4.48
C ASN A 92 13.49 7.87 -4.43
N THR A 93 12.33 8.30 -3.96
CA THR A 93 11.15 7.45 -3.80
C THR A 93 9.93 8.06 -4.48
N ILE A 94 9.08 7.19 -5.00
CA ILE A 94 7.76 7.53 -5.53
C ILE A 94 6.75 6.66 -4.81
N ALA A 95 5.79 7.28 -4.15
CA ALA A 95 4.65 6.61 -3.53
C ALA A 95 3.37 7.13 -4.16
N ALA A 96 2.58 6.28 -4.80
CA ALA A 96 1.26 6.64 -5.31
C ALA A 96 0.16 5.84 -4.61
N VAL A 97 -1.01 6.43 -4.41
CA VAL A 97 -2.17 5.83 -3.77
C VAL A 97 -3.42 6.25 -4.51
N LYS A 98 -4.21 5.30 -4.96
CA LYS A 98 -5.54 5.52 -5.50
C LYS A 98 -6.51 5.68 -4.32
N ASN A 99 -7.16 6.84 -4.31
CA ASN A 99 -8.07 7.24 -3.26
C ASN A 99 -9.46 6.63 -3.50
N ALA A 100 -10.27 6.57 -2.44
CA ALA A 100 -11.63 6.04 -2.51
C ALA A 100 -12.56 6.85 -3.44
N ASP A 101 -12.23 8.12 -3.70
CA ASP A 101 -12.93 9.00 -4.65
C ASP A 101 -12.58 8.70 -6.12
N GLY A 102 -11.66 7.76 -6.38
CA GLY A 102 -11.19 7.38 -7.71
C GLY A 102 -10.04 8.23 -8.24
N SER A 103 -9.55 9.21 -7.46
CA SER A 103 -8.35 9.98 -7.80
C SER A 103 -7.07 9.20 -7.47
N LEU A 104 -5.92 9.65 -7.99
CA LEU A 104 -4.60 9.10 -7.66
C LEU A 104 -3.74 10.19 -6.99
N SER A 105 -3.31 9.99 -5.75
CA SER A 105 -2.32 10.86 -5.10
C SER A 105 -0.92 10.27 -5.26
N ALA A 106 0.05 11.05 -5.73
CA ALA A 106 1.45 10.66 -5.83
C ALA A 106 2.33 11.61 -5.02
N THR A 107 3.22 11.04 -4.22
CA THR A 107 4.25 11.73 -3.43
C THR A 107 5.60 11.29 -3.93
N ILE A 108 6.39 12.23 -4.39
CA ILE A 108 7.77 12.02 -4.85
C ILE A 108 8.67 12.62 -3.77
N THR A 109 9.62 11.84 -3.27
CA THR A 109 10.61 12.29 -2.29
C THR A 109 12.00 12.10 -2.86
N THR A 110 12.79 13.16 -2.96
CA THR A 110 14.18 13.06 -3.39
C THR A 110 15.06 12.48 -2.29
N ALA A 111 16.24 11.99 -2.64
CA ALA A 111 17.24 11.52 -1.69
C ALA A 111 17.69 12.62 -0.70
N GLN A 112 17.54 13.90 -1.08
CA GLN A 112 17.79 15.05 -0.20
C GLN A 112 16.62 15.35 0.77
N GLY A 113 15.50 14.63 0.66
CA GLY A 113 14.32 14.80 1.51
C GLY A 113 13.34 15.86 1.02
N GLU A 114 13.51 16.39 -0.20
CA GLU A 114 12.52 17.30 -0.79
C GLU A 114 11.31 16.49 -1.26
N THR A 115 10.11 16.94 -0.91
CA THR A 115 8.87 16.24 -1.24
C THR A 115 8.02 17.07 -2.18
N ALA A 116 7.45 16.43 -3.19
CA ALA A 116 6.43 16.99 -4.06
C ALA A 116 5.20 16.08 -4.05
N GLN A 117 4.01 16.65 -3.85
CA GLN A 117 2.75 15.92 -3.87
C GLN A 117 1.90 16.40 -5.05
N ILE A 118 1.32 15.44 -5.77
CA ILE A 118 0.44 15.69 -6.91
C ILE A 118 -0.81 14.80 -6.76
N LYS A 119 -2.00 15.38 -6.87
CA LYS A 119 -3.27 14.64 -6.95
C LYS A 119 -3.78 14.67 -8.38
N LEU A 120 -3.99 13.50 -8.98
CA LEU A 120 -4.63 13.34 -10.28
C LEU A 120 -6.13 13.04 -10.08
N GLU A 121 -6.98 13.90 -10.60
CA GLU A 121 -8.44 13.74 -10.59
C GLU A 121 -8.96 13.57 -12.02
N ARG A 122 -9.93 12.67 -12.19
CA ARG A 122 -10.64 12.50 -13.46
C ARG A 122 -12.05 13.07 -13.33
N ASP A 123 -12.35 14.02 -14.19
CA ASP A 123 -13.67 14.64 -14.34
C ASP A 123 -14.16 14.41 -15.78
N GLY A 124 -14.93 13.34 -15.97
CA GLY A 124 -15.40 12.91 -17.29
C GLY A 124 -14.24 12.52 -18.24
N ASN A 125 -14.08 13.31 -19.31
CA ASN A 125 -13.00 13.17 -20.29
C ASN A 125 -11.77 14.04 -19.95
N VAL A 126 -11.75 14.72 -18.81
CA VAL A 126 -10.66 15.60 -18.42
C VAL A 126 -9.89 14.96 -17.26
N VAL A 127 -8.57 14.97 -17.34
CA VAL A 127 -7.67 14.63 -16.24
C VAL A 127 -7.04 15.92 -15.74
N ARG A 128 -7.17 16.21 -14.45
CA ARG A 128 -6.56 17.37 -13.77
C ARG A 128 -5.47 16.88 -12.83
N ALA A 129 -4.33 17.55 -12.83
CA ALA A 129 -3.30 17.41 -11.82
C ALA A 129 -3.38 18.60 -10.88
N LEU A 130 -3.45 18.34 -9.58
CA LEU A 130 -3.52 19.33 -8.52
C LEU A 130 -2.25 19.25 -7.67
N ASP A 131 -1.75 20.38 -7.20
CA ASP A 131 -0.67 20.46 -6.20
C ASP A 131 -1.16 20.13 -4.77
N ALA A 132 -0.26 20.23 -3.79
CA ALA A 132 -0.57 19.97 -2.38
C ALA A 132 -1.62 20.94 -1.81
N GLU A 133 -1.71 22.15 -2.37
CA GLU A 133 -2.67 23.18 -2.00
C GLU A 133 -4.03 23.02 -2.72
N GLY A 134 -4.15 22.08 -3.66
CA GLY A 134 -5.36 21.84 -4.44
C GLY A 134 -5.53 22.77 -5.65
N ASN A 135 -4.49 23.49 -6.06
CA ASN A 135 -4.52 24.28 -7.29
C ASN A 135 -4.24 23.37 -8.49
N VAL A 136 -4.96 23.62 -9.59
CA VAL A 136 -4.76 22.89 -10.83
C VAL A 136 -3.46 23.33 -11.49
N VAL A 137 -2.49 22.43 -11.54
CA VAL A 137 -1.17 22.66 -12.17
C VAL A 137 -1.10 22.16 -13.60
N ALA A 138 -1.92 21.17 -13.98
CA ALA A 138 -2.03 20.71 -15.34
C ALA A 138 -3.43 20.14 -15.63
N VAL A 139 -3.87 20.26 -16.88
CA VAL A 139 -5.13 19.68 -17.37
C VAL A 139 -4.87 19.01 -18.71
N ARG A 140 -5.42 17.81 -18.89
CA ARG A 140 -5.39 17.09 -20.15
C ARG A 140 -6.77 16.55 -20.50
N GLU A 141 -7.25 16.89 -21.69
CA GLU A 141 -8.44 16.27 -22.25
C GLU A 141 -8.06 14.94 -22.92
N LEU A 142 -8.88 13.92 -22.67
CA LEU A 142 -8.80 12.63 -23.33
C LEU A 142 -9.64 12.72 -24.60
N GLU A 143 -8.97 12.81 -25.75
CA GLU A 143 -9.63 12.62 -27.05
C GLU A 143 -10.14 11.18 -27.15
N LYS A 144 -11.34 11.00 -27.72
CA LYS A 144 -12.01 9.70 -27.89
C LYS A 144 -11.36 8.85 -28.97
#